data_AF-W1PGM3-F1
#
_entry.id   AF-W1PGM3-F1
#
_cell.length_a   1.000
_cell.length_b   1.000
_cell.length_c   1.000
_cell.angle_alpha   90.00
_cell.angle_beta   90.00
_cell.angle_gamma   90.00
#
_symmetry.space_group_name_H-M   'P 1'
#
loop_
_entity.id
_entity.type
_entity.pdbx_description
1 polymer ?
#
loop_
_entity_poly.entity_id
_entity_poly.type
_entity_poly.pdbx_seq_one_letter_code
_entity_poly.pdbx_strand_id
1 'polypeptide(L)'
;MQIEEKIDINISHDWPLGITEHKNCKELIRQKLFFDREIREKSLGRKPVAELLEKLKPAYWFSENLHCKFPAIAQHGEDGPITKFLALDKCLPGCKFLQIALKYYNAFK
;
A
#
# COMPACT_ATOMS: atom_id res chain seq x y z
N MET A 1 -17.28 3.79 17.63
CA MET A 1 -16.15 2.83 17.47
C MET A 1 -14.87 3.66 17.39
N GLN A 2 -14.01 3.55 18.39
CA GLN A 2 -12.78 4.34 18.49
C GLN A 2 -11.61 3.37 18.62
N ILE A 3 -10.55 3.60 17.85
CA ILE A 3 -9.35 2.76 17.88
C ILE A 3 -8.48 3.29 19.02
N GLU A 4 -8.20 2.44 20.01
CA GLU A 4 -7.43 2.81 21.21
C GLU A 4 -5.96 2.39 21.10
N GLU A 5 -5.68 1.32 20.33
CA GLU A 5 -4.34 0.76 20.16
C GLU A 5 -3.76 1.00 18.76
N LYS A 6 -2.43 0.89 18.65
CA LYS A 6 -1.74 1.01 17.36
C LYS A 6 -2.15 -0.13 16.42
N ILE A 7 -2.60 0.22 15.22
CA ILE A 7 -2.92 -0.78 14.19
C ILE A 7 -1.64 -1.32 13.58
N ASP A 8 -1.52 -2.64 13.55
CA ASP A 8 -0.41 -3.32 12.91
C ASP A 8 -0.62 -3.53 11.41
N ILE A 9 -1.83 -3.95 11.03
CA ILE A 9 -2.18 -4.31 9.66
C ILE A 9 -3.49 -3.61 9.29
N ASN A 10 -3.49 -2.91 8.15
CA ASN A 10 -4.70 -2.43 7.50
C ASN A 10 -4.85 -3.09 6.12
N ILE A 11 -6.10 -3.29 5.70
CA ILE A 11 -6.45 -3.87 4.40
C ILE A 11 -7.52 -3.00 3.76
N SER A 12 -7.32 -2.62 2.50
CA SER A 12 -8.29 -1.92 1.68
C SER A 12 -8.38 -2.58 0.30
N HIS A 13 -9.52 -2.51 -0.38
CA HIS A 13 -9.57 -2.93 -1.78
C HIS A 13 -8.78 -1.95 -2.66
N ASP A 14 -9.14 -0.67 -2.58
CA ASP A 14 -8.53 0.39 -3.36
C ASP A 14 -7.19 0.84 -2.77
N TRP A 15 -6.34 1.40 -3.62
CA TRP A 15 -5.05 1.95 -3.19
C TRP A 15 -5.23 3.33 -2.55
N PRO A 16 -4.41 3.69 -1.55
CA PRO A 16 -4.28 5.07 -1.11
C PRO A 16 -3.84 5.96 -2.28
N LEU A 17 -4.54 7.09 -2.49
CA LEU A 17 -4.12 8.09 -3.48
C LEU A 17 -2.69 8.54 -3.21
N GLY A 18 -1.85 8.57 -4.26
CA GLY A 18 -0.45 9.00 -4.15
C GLY A 18 0.50 7.94 -3.61
N ILE A 19 0.04 6.73 -3.27
CA ILE A 19 0.92 5.66 -2.75
C ILE A 19 2.06 5.30 -3.71
N THR A 20 1.87 5.55 -5.01
CA THR A 20 2.87 5.34 -6.04
C THR A 20 4.08 6.25 -5.87
N GLU A 21 3.93 7.46 -5.33
CA GLU A 21 5.02 8.42 -5.09
C GLU A 21 6.06 7.87 -4.08
N HIS A 22 5.68 6.88 -3.28
CA HIS A 22 6.52 6.21 -2.28
C HIS A 22 7.40 5.08 -2.84
N LYS A 23 7.48 4.95 -4.17
CA LYS A 23 8.45 4.11 -4.88
C LYS A 23 8.72 4.65 -6.28
N ASN A 24 9.83 4.23 -6.88
CA ASN A 24 10.05 4.40 -8.31
C ASN A 24 8.95 3.71 -9.15
N CYS A 25 8.03 4.52 -9.69
CA CYS A 25 6.89 4.09 -10.50
C CYS A 25 7.25 3.57 -11.89
N LYS A 26 8.51 3.71 -12.33
CA LYS A 26 8.91 3.33 -13.71
C LYS A 26 8.58 1.87 -14.02
N GLU A 27 8.75 0.98 -13.04
CA GLU A 27 8.43 -0.44 -13.20
C GLU A 27 6.92 -0.68 -13.30
N LEU A 28 6.12 0.04 -12.51
CA LEU A 28 4.66 -0.03 -12.58
C LEU A 28 4.15 0.46 -13.93
N ILE A 29 4.68 1.59 -14.42
CA ILE A 29 4.33 2.17 -15.72
C ILE A 29 4.75 1.26 -16.88
N ARG A 30 5.93 0.61 -16.79
CA ARG A 30 6.36 -0.40 -17.78
C ARG A 30 5.39 -1.56 -17.88
N GLN A 31 4.82 -2.00 -16.76
CA GLN A 31 3.84 -3.08 -16.74
C GLN A 31 2.46 -2.61 -17.23
N LYS A 32 2.06 -1.37 -16.91
CA LYS A 32 0.76 -0.79 -17.27
C LYS A 32 0.92 0.68 -17.68
N LEU A 33 1.12 0.90 -18.97
CA LEU A 33 1.40 2.23 -19.54
C LEU A 33 0.33 3.29 -19.23
N PHE A 34 -0.94 2.89 -19.13
CA PHE A 34 -2.05 3.79 -18.85
C PHE A 34 -1.99 4.44 -17.45
N PHE A 35 -1.26 3.84 -16.50
CA PHE A 35 -1.04 4.44 -15.19
C PHE A 35 -0.14 5.67 -15.22
N ASP A 36 0.66 5.89 -16.27
CA ASP A 36 1.52 7.06 -16.37
C ASP A 36 0.71 8.37 -16.25
N ARG A 37 -0.43 8.44 -16.97
CA ARG A 37 -1.31 9.59 -16.92
C ARG A 37 -1.94 9.75 -15.54
N GLU A 38 -2.51 8.68 -14.98
CA GLU A 38 -3.22 8.73 -13.70
C GLU A 38 -2.29 9.04 -12.52
N ILE A 39 -1.04 8.59 -12.58
CA ILE A 39 -0.01 8.93 -11.58
C ILE A 39 0.36 10.41 -11.69
N ARG A 40 0.60 10.92 -12.90
CA ARG A 40 0.92 12.35 -13.12
C ARG A 40 -0.21 13.28 -12.71
N GLU A 41 -1.45 12.89 -13.00
CA GLU A 41 -2.66 13.64 -12.63
C GLU A 41 -3.09 13.43 -11.16
N LYS A 42 -2.38 12.58 -10.41
CA LYS A 42 -2.72 12.20 -9.02
C LYS A 42 -4.16 11.71 -8.88
N SER A 43 -4.60 10.90 -9.83
CA SER A 43 -5.93 10.27 -9.85
C SER A 43 -5.89 8.76 -9.57
N LEU A 44 -4.70 8.14 -9.55
CA LEU A 44 -4.55 6.72 -9.22
C LEU A 44 -4.71 6.47 -7.71
N GLY A 45 -5.77 5.78 -7.33
CA GLY A 45 -6.12 5.47 -5.93
C GLY A 45 -7.27 6.33 -5.40
N ARG A 46 -7.49 6.33 -4.08
CA ARG A 46 -8.63 6.99 -3.44
C ARG A 46 -8.18 7.91 -2.31
N LYS A 47 -8.67 9.15 -2.33
CA LYS A 47 -8.37 10.16 -1.30
C LYS A 47 -8.79 9.74 0.12
N PRO A 48 -10.00 9.18 0.35
CA PRO A 48 -10.37 8.74 1.70
C PRO A 48 -9.45 7.64 2.24
N VAL A 49 -8.92 6.79 1.36
CA VAL A 49 -7.98 5.72 1.74
C VAL A 49 -6.61 6.30 2.12
N ALA A 50 -6.16 7.34 1.41
CA ALA A 50 -4.95 8.09 1.78
C ALA A 50 -5.10 8.80 3.13
N GLU A 51 -6.25 9.44 3.38
CA GLU A 51 -6.54 10.05 4.68
C GLU A 51 -6.52 9.04 5.84
N LEU A 52 -7.02 7.82 5.60
CA LEU A 52 -6.92 6.72 6.56
C LEU A 52 -5.47 6.24 6.75
N LEU A 53 -4.69 6.12 5.68
CA LEU A 53 -3.27 5.77 5.77
C LEU A 53 -2.52 6.76 6.65
N GLU A 54 -2.75 8.06 6.46
CA GLU A 54 -2.11 9.11 7.24
C GLU A 54 -2.60 9.20 8.68
N LYS A 55 -3.86 8.85 8.95
CA LYS A 55 -4.39 8.86 10.31
C LYS A 55 -3.95 7.64 11.11
N LEU A 56 -3.98 6.45 10.49
CA LEU A 56 -3.78 5.18 11.18
C LEU A 56 -2.32 4.74 11.23
N LYS A 57 -1.51 5.12 10.22
CA LYS A 57 -0.07 4.83 10.13
C LYS A 57 0.32 3.39 10.52
N PRO A 58 -0.36 2.37 9.96
CA PRO A 58 -0.15 0.99 10.37
C PRO A 58 1.24 0.49 9.95
N ALA A 59 1.75 -0.57 10.58
CA ALA A 59 3.02 -1.15 10.16
C ALA A 59 2.95 -1.75 8.74
N TYR A 60 1.80 -2.32 8.37
CA TYR A 60 1.52 -2.90 7.06
C TYR A 60 0.18 -2.41 6.49
N TRP A 61 0.15 -2.18 5.18
CA TRP A 61 -1.05 -1.86 4.42
C TRP A 61 -1.14 -2.74 3.17
N PHE A 62 -2.23 -3.49 3.03
CA PHE A 62 -2.45 -4.36 1.87
C PHE A 62 -3.59 -3.86 0.99
N SER A 63 -3.40 -3.88 -0.33
CA SER A 63 -4.43 -3.50 -1.29
C SER A 63 -4.55 -4.42 -2.51
N GLU A 64 -5.65 -4.27 -3.26
CA GLU A 64 -5.91 -4.99 -4.51
C GLU A 64 -6.39 -4.02 -5.61
N ASN A 65 -7.44 -4.35 -6.37
CA ASN A 65 -8.08 -3.56 -7.43
C ASN A 65 -7.29 -3.35 -8.73
N LEU A 66 -6.04 -2.87 -8.67
CA LEU A 66 -5.30 -2.46 -9.86
C LEU A 66 -4.64 -3.60 -10.66
N HIS A 67 -4.86 -4.85 -10.22
CA HIS A 67 -4.37 -6.08 -10.86
C HIS A 67 -2.89 -6.01 -11.24
N CYS A 68 -2.06 -5.64 -10.26
CA CYS A 68 -0.60 -5.70 -10.35
C CYS A 68 -0.01 -5.75 -8.95
N LYS A 69 1.14 -6.44 -8.83
CA LYS A 69 1.90 -6.42 -7.58
C LYS A 69 2.72 -5.14 -7.47
N PHE A 70 2.48 -4.35 -6.44
CA PHE A 70 3.22 -3.12 -6.19
C PHE A 70 3.57 -2.96 -4.71
N PRO A 71 4.84 -3.17 -4.32
CA PRO A 71 5.30 -2.83 -2.99
C PRO A 71 5.74 -1.36 -2.92
N ALA A 72 5.44 -0.66 -1.83
CA ALA A 72 5.90 0.71 -1.57
C ALA A 72 6.19 0.93 -0.07
N ILE A 73 6.93 2.00 0.26
CA ILE A 73 7.31 2.35 1.64
C ILE A 73 6.83 3.75 1.95
N ALA A 74 5.72 3.87 2.69
CA ALA A 74 5.17 5.16 3.09
C ALA A 74 5.83 5.62 4.40
N GLN A 75 6.58 6.72 4.32
CA GLN A 75 7.26 7.37 5.44
C GLN A 75 6.38 8.51 5.98
N HIS A 76 5.97 8.42 7.24
CA HIS A 76 4.99 9.34 7.84
C HIS A 76 5.63 10.57 8.52
N GLY A 77 6.31 11.42 7.74
CA GLY A 77 7.12 12.55 8.23
C GLY A 77 8.59 12.17 8.45
N GLU A 78 9.47 13.15 8.70
CA GLU A 78 10.94 12.98 8.67
C GLU A 78 11.45 11.88 9.61
N ASP A 79 10.90 11.78 10.82
CA ASP A 79 11.22 10.74 11.81
C ASP A 79 10.00 9.88 12.19
N GLY A 80 9.00 9.85 11.32
CA GLY A 80 7.75 9.16 11.57
C GLY A 80 7.81 7.63 11.44
N PRO A 81 6.72 6.92 11.82
CA PRO A 81 6.61 5.50 11.54
C PRO A 81 6.60 5.24 10.03
N ILE A 82 6.94 4.01 9.66
CA ILE A 82 6.88 3.54 8.28
C ILE A 82 5.70 2.58 8.13
N THR A 83 4.92 2.76 7.06
CA THR A 83 3.98 1.76 6.57
C THR A 83 4.55 1.02 5.37
N LYS A 84 4.64 -0.31 5.48
CA LYS A 84 4.98 -1.18 4.36
C LYS A 84 3.71 -1.47 3.56
N PHE A 85 3.61 -0.86 2.38
CA PHE A 85 2.48 -1.06 1.48
C PHE A 85 2.75 -2.22 0.52
N LEU A 86 1.74 -3.05 0.28
CA LEU A 86 1.78 -4.06 -0.76
C LEU A 86 0.41 -4.19 -1.43
N ALA A 87 0.37 -3.90 -2.72
CA ALA A 87 -0.71 -4.32 -3.58
C ALA A 87 -0.44 -5.69 -4.21
N LEU A 88 -1.48 -6.50 -4.34
CA LEU A 88 -1.44 -7.82 -4.98
C LEU A 88 -2.18 -7.83 -6.31
N ASP A 89 -1.80 -8.79 -7.14
CA ASP A 89 -2.43 -9.05 -8.44
C ASP A 89 -3.65 -9.98 -8.30
N LYS A 90 -4.43 -10.12 -9.37
CA LYS A 90 -5.58 -11.04 -9.41
C LYS A 90 -5.14 -12.49 -9.33
N CYS A 91 -5.97 -13.34 -8.70
CA CYS A 91 -5.77 -14.79 -8.58
C CYS A 91 -5.92 -15.54 -9.92
N LEU A 92 -5.03 -15.26 -10.88
CA LEU A 92 -4.95 -15.91 -12.19
C LEU A 92 -3.59 -16.61 -12.36
N PRO A 93 -3.50 -17.68 -13.17
CA PRO A 93 -2.23 -18.30 -13.50
C PRO A 93 -1.23 -17.29 -14.06
N GLY A 94 0.00 -17.31 -13.54
CA GLY A 94 1.08 -16.39 -13.96
C GLY A 94 1.07 -15.01 -13.30
N CYS A 95 0.02 -14.66 -12.55
CA CYS A 95 -0.06 -13.39 -11.81
C CYS A 95 0.59 -13.48 -10.42
N LYS A 96 1.09 -12.35 -9.91
CA LYS A 96 1.75 -12.27 -8.60
C LYS A 96 0.75 -11.96 -7.48
N PHE A 97 -0.17 -12.90 -7.22
CA PHE A 97 -1.33 -12.70 -6.33
C PHE A 97 -1.12 -13.11 -4.86
N LEU A 98 -0.05 -13.83 -4.53
CA LEU A 98 0.21 -14.32 -3.16
C LEU A 98 1.55 -13.82 -2.63
N GLN A 99 1.55 -13.36 -1.37
CA GLN A 99 2.73 -13.04 -0.58
C GLN A 99 2.54 -13.51 0.85
N ILE A 100 3.49 -14.28 1.37
CA ILE A 100 3.54 -14.65 2.78
C ILE A 100 4.37 -13.59 3.52
N ALA A 101 3.81 -13.03 4.60
CA ALA A 101 4.48 -12.08 5.48
C ALA A 101 4.52 -12.67 6.90
N LEU A 102 5.71 -12.79 7.46
CA LEU A 102 5.91 -13.29 8.83
C LEU A 102 6.18 -12.10 9.74
N LYS A 103 5.42 -12.00 10.83
CA LYS A 103 5.67 -11.06 11.92
C LYS A 103 5.96 -11.87 13.18
N TYR A 104 7.17 -11.71 13.70
CA TYR A 104 7.56 -12.33 14.96
C TYR A 104 7.16 -11.39 16.11
N TYR A 105 6.36 -11.92 17.04
CA TYR A 105 6.09 -11.26 18.31
C TYR A 105 7.04 -11.85 19.36
N ASN A 106 7.90 -11.02 19.94
CA ASN A 106 8.67 -11.43 21.11
C ASN A 106 7.73 -11.42 22.32
N ALA A 107 7.45 -12.60 22.86
CA ALA A 107 6.57 -12.80 24.01
C ALA A 107 7.17 -12.36 25.36
N PHE A 108 8.31 -11.65 25.36
CA PHE A 108 9.06 -11.24 26.54
C PHE A 108 9.23 -9.71 26.65
N LYS A 109 8.17 -8.94 26.36
CA LYS A 109 8.06 -7.55 26.78
C LYS A 109 6.90 -7.39 27.73
#